data_AF-A0A1M5EI74-F1
#
_entry.id   AF-A0A1M5EI74-F1
#
_cell.length_a   1.000
_cell.length_b   1.000
_cell.length_c   1.000
_cell.angle_alpha   90.00
_cell.angle_beta   90.00
_cell.angle_gamma   90.00
#
_symmetry.space_group_name_H-M   'P 1'
#
loop_
_entity.id
_entity.type
_entity.pdbx_description
1 polymer ?
#
loop_
_entity_poly.entity_id
_entity_poly.type
_entity_poly.pdbx_seq_one_letter_code
_entity_poly.pdbx_strand_id
1 'polypeptide(L)'
;MNRKIIVGISFLLIVFIIFYSVDKEKKVETEFVGEYNFEVFNDSLFKNSYFHESLGYVISDYDLRNVGINILSNNKLNKTDEYIFVINHSIKDVVEFDDDVDYVKKTPIKVVLDLTKATNKIYV
;
A
#
# COMPACT_ATOMS: atom_id res chain seq x y z
N MET A 1 36.49 -8.23 34.46
CA MET A 1 36.19 -8.08 33.02
C MET A 1 37.05 -6.94 32.46
N ASN A 2 37.76 -7.15 31.35
CA ASN A 2 38.73 -6.19 30.84
C ASN A 2 38.02 -4.90 30.37
N ARG A 3 38.48 -3.71 30.77
CA ARG A 3 37.88 -2.41 30.37
C ARG A 3 37.70 -2.30 28.85
N LYS A 4 38.63 -2.86 28.07
CA LYS A 4 38.57 -2.89 26.60
C LYS A 4 37.37 -3.70 26.07
N ILE A 5 37.00 -4.78 26.76
CA ILE A 5 35.86 -5.64 26.39
C ILE A 5 34.54 -4.90 26.68
N ILE A 6 34.46 -4.19 27.81
CA ILE A 6 33.26 -3.42 28.20
C ILE A 6 32.98 -2.30 27.18
N VAL A 7 34.02 -1.59 26.73
CA VAL A 7 33.87 -0.54 25.72
C VAL A 7 33.45 -1.11 24.38
N GLY A 8 34.03 -2.26 23.96
CA GLY A 8 33.66 -2.94 22.73
C GLY A 8 32.19 -3.38 22.71
N ILE A 9 31.70 -3.98 23.79
CA ILE A 9 30.29 -4.39 23.92
C ILE A 9 29.36 -3.17 23.90
N SER A 10 29.71 -2.09 24.59
CA SER A 10 28.90 -0.87 24.64
C SER A 10 28.78 -0.20 23.28
N PHE A 11 29.88 -0.15 22.51
CA PHE A 11 29.89 0.39 21.15
C PHE A 11 29.00 -0.44 20.21
N LEU A 12 29.09 -1.77 20.29
CA LEU A 12 28.31 -2.68 19.45
C LEU A 12 26.81 -2.55 19.74
N LEU A 13 26.44 -2.38 21.00
CA LEU A 13 25.05 -2.18 21.43
C LEU A 13 24.48 -0.85 20.90
N ILE A 14 25.28 0.23 20.90
CA ILE A 14 24.89 1.53 20.32
C ILE A 14 24.65 1.41 18.82
N VAL A 15 25.54 0.71 18.09
CA VAL A 15 25.38 0.48 16.65
C VAL A 15 24.09 -0.28 16.35
N PHE A 16 23.79 -1.33 17.12
CA PHE A 16 22.52 -2.07 16.98
C PHE A 16 21.28 -1.20 17.23
N ILE A 17 21.32 -0.32 18.24
CA ILE A 17 20.20 0.60 18.54
C ILE A 17 20.00 1.62 17.42
N ILE A 18 21.09 2.12 16.82
CA ILE A 18 21.00 3.04 15.68
C ILE A 18 20.37 2.33 14.49
N PHE A 19 20.84 1.14 14.12
CA PHE A 19 20.24 0.37 13.02
C PHE A 19 18.76 0.06 13.27
N TYR A 20 18.40 -0.38 14.48
CA TYR A 20 17.00 -0.65 14.84
C TYR A 20 16.10 0.60 14.79
N SER A 21 16.66 1.78 15.09
CA SER A 21 15.91 3.04 15.05
C SER A 21 15.77 3.61 13.64
N VAL A 22 16.72 3.31 12.75
CA VAL A 22 16.68 3.70 11.33
C VAL A 22 15.75 2.78 10.53
N ASP A 23 15.62 1.52 10.92
CA ASP A 23 14.78 0.50 10.26
C ASP A 23 13.29 0.57 10.68
N LYS A 24 12.87 1.65 11.34
CA LYS A 24 11.45 1.88 11.60
C LYS A 24 10.78 2.29 10.30
N GLU A 25 10.15 1.32 9.64
CA GLU A 25 9.26 1.54 8.49
C GLU A 25 8.33 2.73 8.76
N LYS A 26 8.28 3.70 7.83
CA LYS A 26 7.44 4.89 7.92
C LYS A 26 5.99 4.53 7.66
N LYS A 27 5.24 4.26 8.73
CA LYS A 27 3.79 4.04 8.64
C LYS A 27 3.08 5.29 8.14
N VAL A 28 2.29 5.10 7.09
CA VAL A 28 1.36 6.11 6.58
C VAL A 28 0.04 5.94 7.30
N GLU A 29 -0.53 7.04 7.81
CA GLU A 29 -1.90 7.02 8.31
C GLU A 29 -2.86 6.96 7.12
N THR A 30 -3.60 5.85 7.01
CA THR A 30 -4.65 5.64 6.00
C THR A 30 -6.01 5.50 6.68
N GLU A 31 -7.02 6.16 6.14
CA GLU A 31 -8.41 6.00 6.58
C GLU A 31 -9.14 5.03 5.64
N PHE A 32 -9.87 4.06 6.21
CA PHE A 32 -10.72 3.18 5.44
C PHE A 32 -11.97 3.93 4.98
N VAL A 33 -12.16 4.02 3.67
CA VAL A 33 -13.26 4.78 3.05
C VAL A 33 -14.47 3.87 2.82
N GLY A 34 -14.26 2.63 2.36
CA GLY A 34 -15.36 1.68 2.20
C GLY A 34 -15.08 0.46 1.33
N GLU A 35 -16.09 -0.40 1.23
CA GLU A 35 -16.13 -1.54 0.30
C GLU A 35 -17.18 -1.31 -0.77
N TYR A 36 -16.80 -1.50 -2.04
CA TYR A 36 -17.69 -1.28 -3.18
C TYR A 36 -17.74 -2.50 -4.09
N ASN A 37 -18.85 -2.65 -4.80
CA ASN A 37 -18.92 -3.56 -5.94
C ASN A 37 -18.24 -2.90 -7.13
N PHE A 38 -17.71 -3.69 -8.06
CA PHE A 38 -17.12 -3.19 -9.29
C PHE A 38 -17.49 -4.09 -10.47
N GLU A 39 -17.38 -3.54 -11.68
CA GLU A 39 -17.45 -4.29 -12.93
C GLU A 39 -16.19 -4.05 -13.75
N VAL A 40 -15.70 -5.10 -14.40
CA VAL A 40 -14.67 -4.99 -15.44
C VAL A 40 -15.40 -4.78 -16.76
N PHE A 41 -15.31 -3.58 -17.33
CA PHE A 41 -15.94 -3.27 -18.61
C PHE A 41 -14.98 -3.38 -19.79
N ASN A 42 -13.67 -3.49 -19.52
CA ASN A 42 -12.65 -3.70 -20.55
C ASN A 42 -11.57 -4.69 -20.05
N ASP A 43 -11.73 -5.96 -20.44
CA ASP A 43 -10.82 -7.05 -20.07
C ASP A 43 -9.39 -6.82 -20.53
N SER A 44 -9.18 -6.18 -21.69
CA SER A 44 -7.84 -5.94 -22.21
C SER A 44 -7.10 -4.91 -21.37
N LEU A 45 -7.78 -3.82 -20.98
CA LEU A 45 -7.19 -2.83 -20.08
C LEU A 45 -6.94 -3.42 -18.69
N PHE A 46 -7.90 -4.20 -18.18
CA PHE A 46 -7.78 -4.81 -16.86
C PHE A 46 -6.62 -5.82 -16.77
N LYS A 47 -6.48 -6.71 -17.75
CA LYS A 47 -5.40 -7.72 -17.77
C LYS A 47 -4.01 -7.11 -17.93
N ASN A 48 -3.92 -5.96 -18.59
CA ASN A 48 -2.67 -5.20 -18.73
C ASN A 48 -2.49 -4.17 -17.59
N SER A 49 -3.37 -4.17 -16.58
CA SER A 49 -3.30 -3.25 -15.46
C SER A 49 -2.55 -3.88 -14.29
N TYR A 50 -2.07 -3.01 -13.42
CA TYR A 50 -1.45 -3.37 -12.15
C TYR A 50 -2.38 -4.21 -11.25
N PHE A 51 -3.71 -4.19 -11.42
CA PHE A 51 -4.59 -5.07 -10.64
C PHE A 51 -4.48 -6.55 -11.01
N HIS A 52 -4.10 -6.86 -12.26
CA HIS A 52 -3.94 -8.23 -12.70
C HIS A 52 -2.55 -8.78 -12.39
N GLU A 53 -1.52 -7.94 -12.48
CA GLU A 53 -0.12 -8.33 -12.28
C GLU A 53 0.38 -8.15 -10.83
N SER A 54 -0.22 -7.27 -10.03
CA SER A 54 0.14 -7.08 -8.61
C SER A 54 -0.67 -8.01 -7.69
N LEU A 55 -0.39 -7.94 -6.38
CA LEU A 55 -1.20 -8.56 -5.33
C LEU A 55 -2.66 -8.04 -5.26
N GLY A 56 -3.10 -7.23 -6.22
CA GLY A 56 -4.46 -6.76 -6.36
C GLY A 56 -4.67 -5.34 -5.86
N TYR A 57 -3.63 -4.48 -5.81
CA TYR A 57 -3.77 -3.11 -5.32
C TYR A 57 -3.18 -2.06 -6.28
N VAL A 58 -3.78 -0.86 -6.30
CA VAL A 58 -3.33 0.30 -7.08
C VAL A 58 -3.58 1.59 -6.32
N ILE A 59 -2.63 2.51 -6.37
CA ILE A 59 -2.86 3.92 -6.02
C ILE A 59 -3.17 4.68 -7.28
N SER A 60 -4.35 5.27 -7.32
CA SER A 60 -4.84 6.00 -8.48
C SER A 60 -5.69 7.16 -7.99
N ASP A 61 -5.73 8.19 -8.82
CA ASP A 61 -6.81 9.16 -8.85
C ASP A 61 -8.15 8.40 -8.80
N TYR A 62 -9.17 9.03 -8.21
CA TYR A 62 -10.52 8.50 -7.92
C TYR A 62 -11.22 7.64 -9.01
N ASP A 63 -10.73 7.64 -10.26
CA ASP A 63 -11.33 6.97 -11.42
C ASP A 63 -10.47 5.81 -11.94
N LEU A 64 -11.03 4.60 -11.87
CA LEU A 64 -10.42 3.37 -12.37
C LEU A 64 -10.79 3.01 -13.82
N ARG A 65 -11.48 3.90 -14.55
CA ARG A 65 -11.85 3.64 -15.95
C ARG A 65 -10.65 3.44 -16.86
N ASN A 66 -9.52 4.10 -16.55
CA ASN A 66 -8.28 3.95 -17.31
C ASN A 66 -7.67 2.54 -17.22
N VAL A 67 -8.08 1.75 -16.22
CA VAL A 67 -7.69 0.35 -16.05
C VAL A 67 -8.83 -0.63 -16.36
N GLY A 68 -9.92 -0.15 -16.95
CA GLY A 68 -11.04 -0.99 -17.38
C GLY A 68 -12.01 -1.39 -16.27
N ILE A 69 -11.99 -0.70 -15.12
CA ILE A 69 -12.84 -0.98 -13.97
C ILE A 69 -13.82 0.17 -13.74
N ASN A 70 -15.08 -0.15 -13.44
CA ASN A 70 -16.07 0.81 -13.01
C ASN A 70 -16.56 0.46 -11.60
N ILE A 71 -16.43 1.40 -10.66
CA ILE A 71 -16.89 1.22 -9.27
C ILE A 71 -18.39 1.48 -9.21
N LEU A 72 -19.15 0.49 -8.75
CA LEU A 72 -20.60 0.56 -8.60
C LEU A 72 -20.94 1.13 -7.21
N SER A 73 -20.71 2.44 -7.05
CA SER A 73 -21.00 3.18 -5.81
C SER A 73 -21.81 4.44 -6.10
N ASN A 74 -22.78 4.73 -5.21
CA ASN A 74 -23.51 6.00 -5.22
C ASN A 74 -22.72 7.13 -4.52
N ASN A 75 -21.72 6.77 -3.72
CA ASN A 75 -20.84 7.73 -3.06
C ASN A 75 -19.71 8.10 -4.02
N LYS A 76 -19.70 9.35 -4.47
CA LYS A 76 -18.60 9.89 -5.26
C LYS A 76 -17.39 10.07 -4.34
N LEU A 77 -16.33 9.33 -4.64
CA LEU A 77 -14.99 9.65 -4.15
C LEU A 77 -14.62 11.06 -4.60
N ASN A 78 -14.00 11.83 -3.71
CA ASN A 78 -13.55 13.18 -4.01
C ASN A 78 -12.38 13.12 -5.01
N LYS A 79 -12.44 13.95 -6.06
CA LYS A 79 -11.50 13.91 -7.18
C LYS A 79 -10.11 14.44 -6.85
N THR A 80 -9.98 15.17 -5.75
CA THR A 80 -8.71 15.78 -5.32
C THR A 80 -7.85 14.85 -4.48
N ASP A 81 -8.40 13.71 -4.05
CA ASP A 81 -7.78 12.85 -3.07
C ASP A 81 -7.17 11.63 -3.77
N GLU A 82 -6.06 11.14 -3.22
CA GLU A 82 -5.40 9.91 -3.67
C GLU A 82 -5.98 8.72 -2.90
N TYR A 83 -6.34 7.65 -3.61
CA TYR A 83 -6.95 6.46 -3.00
C TYR A 83 -6.10 5.23 -3.24
N ILE A 84 -6.17 4.31 -2.29
CA ILE A 84 -5.59 2.97 -2.40
C ILE A 84 -6.74 2.00 -2.69
N PHE A 85 -6.79 1.52 -3.91
CA PHE A 85 -7.80 0.55 -4.32
C PHE A 85 -7.24 -0.85 -4.21
N VAL A 86 -7.96 -1.75 -3.56
CA VAL A 86 -7.59 -3.16 -3.44
C VAL A 86 -8.73 -4.06 -3.86
N ILE A 87 -8.46 -4.99 -4.76
CA ILE A 87 -9.44 -5.92 -5.32
C ILE A 87 -9.30 -7.29 -4.64
N ASN A 88 -10.44 -7.90 -4.36
CA ASN A 88 -10.61 -9.28 -3.88
C ASN A 88 -10.04 -9.61 -2.50
N HIS A 89 -9.32 -8.67 -1.86
CA HIS A 89 -8.75 -8.85 -0.53
C HIS A 89 -8.97 -7.61 0.33
N SER A 90 -9.22 -7.83 1.62
CA SER A 90 -9.32 -6.74 2.60
C SER A 90 -7.92 -6.21 2.96
N ILE A 91 -7.82 -4.91 3.15
CA ILE A 91 -6.59 -4.20 3.56
C ILE A 91 -6.42 -4.36 5.08
N LYS A 92 -5.29 -4.92 5.52
CA LYS A 92 -4.93 -4.98 6.95
C LYS A 92 -4.04 -3.82 7.37
N ASP A 93 -3.01 -3.52 6.57
CA ASP A 93 -2.06 -2.43 6.82
C ASP A 93 -1.50 -1.91 5.48
N VAL A 94 -1.18 -0.62 5.41
CA VAL A 94 -0.45 0.01 4.31
C VAL A 94 0.88 0.52 4.88
N VAL A 95 2.00 0.05 4.34
CA VAL A 95 3.29 0.15 5.05
C VAL A 95 4.09 1.40 4.69
N GLU A 96 4.30 1.74 3.41
CA GLU A 96 5.22 2.83 3.02
C GLU A 96 4.95 3.45 1.64
N PHE A 97 5.27 4.74 1.49
CA PHE A 97 5.45 5.43 0.21
C PHE A 97 6.95 5.65 -0.05
N ASP A 98 7.37 5.55 -1.31
CA ASP A 98 8.71 6.00 -1.71
C ASP A 98 8.75 7.53 -1.72
N ASP A 99 9.46 8.13 -0.76
CA ASP A 99 9.59 9.58 -0.62
C ASP A 99 10.53 10.20 -1.69
N ASP A 100 11.26 9.37 -2.47
CA ASP A 100 12.28 9.83 -3.43
C ASP A 100 11.78 9.94 -4.89
N VAL A 101 10.50 9.64 -5.17
CA VAL A 101 9.94 9.70 -6.53
C VAL A 101 9.08 10.95 -6.73
N ASP A 102 9.75 11.96 -7.27
CA ASP A 102 9.24 13.19 -7.91
C ASP A 102 7.77 13.09 -8.39
N TYR A 103 6.83 13.67 -7.62
CA TYR A 103 5.43 14.11 -7.90
C TYR A 103 4.49 13.34 -8.87
N VAL A 104 4.92 12.22 -9.45
CA VAL A 104 4.23 11.54 -10.54
C VAL A 104 4.14 10.07 -10.17
N LYS A 105 3.07 9.74 -9.44
CA LYS A 105 2.63 8.38 -9.08
C LYS A 105 3.44 7.72 -7.96
N LYS A 106 3.05 8.02 -6.72
CA LYS A 106 3.44 7.27 -5.54
C LYS A 106 2.93 5.83 -5.65
N THR A 107 3.85 4.88 -5.69
CA THR A 107 3.53 3.45 -5.62
C THR A 107 3.58 3.07 -4.13
N PRO A 108 2.57 2.40 -3.54
CA PRO A 108 2.72 1.93 -2.18
C PRO A 108 3.68 0.75 -2.19
N ILE A 109 4.73 0.86 -1.38
CA ILE A 109 5.85 -0.09 -1.36
C ILE A 109 5.38 -1.46 -0.85
N LYS A 110 4.33 -1.52 -0.03
CA LYS A 110 3.78 -2.77 0.50
C LYS A 110 2.39 -2.59 1.11
N VAL A 111 1.41 -3.35 0.62
CA VAL A 111 0.08 -3.50 1.24
C VAL A 111 -0.01 -4.89 1.87
N VAL A 112 -0.39 -4.96 3.14
CA VAL A 112 -0.67 -6.22 3.83
C VAL A 112 -2.12 -6.59 3.61
N LEU A 113 -2.34 -7.68 2.88
CA LEU A 113 -3.66 -8.16 2.53
C LEU A 113 -4.11 -9.29 3.44
N ASP A 114 -5.41 -9.34 3.74
CA ASP A 114 -6.03 -10.54 4.27
C ASP A 114 -6.40 -11.51 3.14
N LEU A 115 -5.48 -12.42 2.83
CA LEU A 115 -5.67 -13.44 1.78
C LEU A 115 -6.67 -14.54 2.17
N THR A 116 -7.17 -14.57 3.42
CA THR A 116 -8.09 -15.61 3.88
C THR A 116 -9.52 -15.42 3.39
N LYS A 117 -9.83 -14.24 2.82
CA LYS A 117 -11.15 -13.88 2.29
C LYS A 117 -11.02 -13.42 0.85
N ALA A 118 -11.17 -14.35 -0.09
CA ALA A 118 -11.41 -13.98 -1.49
C ALA A 118 -12.82 -13.40 -1.60
N THR A 119 -12.92 -12.14 -2.02
CA THR A 119 -14.20 -11.44 -2.25
C THR A 119 -14.30 -10.95 -3.70
N ASN A 120 -15.49 -10.53 -4.15
CA ASN A 120 -15.68 -9.83 -5.43
C ASN A 120 -15.96 -8.35 -5.17
N LYS A 121 -15.10 -7.71 -4.36
CA LYS A 121 -15.24 -6.31 -3.97
C LYS A 121 -13.94 -5.56 -4.19
N ILE A 122 -14.07 -4.24 -4.30
CA ILE A 122 -12.97 -3.30 -4.23
C ILE A 122 -13.03 -2.56 -2.90
N TYR A 123 -11.89 -2.49 -2.22
CA TYR A 123 -11.68 -1.82 -0.94
C TYR A 123 -10.92 -0.53 -1.17
N VAL A 124 -11.31 0.52 -0.47
CA VAL A 124 -10.77 1.88 -0.59
C VAL A 124 -10.36 2.40 0.78
#